data_AF-A0A2V8EYA4-F1
#
_entry.id   AF-A0A2V8EYA4-F1
#
_cell.length_a   1.000
_cell.length_b   1.000
_cell.length_c   1.000
_cell.angle_alpha   90.00
_cell.angle_beta   90.00
_cell.angle_gamma   90.00
#
_symmetry.space_group_name_H-M   'P 1'
#
loop_
_entity.id
_entity.type
_entity.pdbx_description
1 polymer ?
#
loop_
_entity_poly.entity_id
_entity_poly.type
_entity_poly.pdbx_seq_one_letter_code
_entity_poly.pdbx_strand_id
1 'polypeptide(L)'
;MGKEEAAELLSIEGREVRVTHPDKLYFSRQTQLSKLDLVRYYLSVAPGALAGIEDRPIVLKRFVNGAEGEAFYQKRAPAERPPWLRTVTLSFPSGRTAEEVVVDDAAGLAW
;
A
#
# COMPACT_ATOMS: atom_id res chain seq x y z
N MET A 1 -17.69 16.81 17.04
CA MET A 1 -16.25 17.07 17.26
C MET A 1 -15.53 15.84 16.74
N GLY A 2 -15.06 15.88 15.48
CA GLY A 2 -14.47 14.72 14.82
C GLY A 2 -13.26 14.26 15.61
N LYS A 3 -13.21 12.98 15.94
CA LYS A 3 -12.05 12.36 16.60
C LYS A 3 -10.84 12.69 15.74
N GLU A 4 -9.85 13.39 16.29
CA GLU A 4 -8.58 13.60 15.58
C GLU A 4 -8.04 12.20 15.27
N GLU A 5 -8.08 11.81 14.01
CA GLU A 5 -7.72 10.45 13.61
C GLU A 5 -6.22 10.29 13.83
N ALA A 6 -5.85 9.38 14.73
CA ALA A 6 -4.46 9.02 14.98
C ALA A 6 -3.79 8.66 13.64
N ALA A 7 -2.67 9.33 13.36
CA ALA A 7 -1.86 9.10 12.19
C ALA A 7 -0.39 9.04 12.60
N GLU A 8 0.33 8.06 12.08
CA GLU A 8 1.79 7.93 12.25
C GLU A 8 2.48 8.37 10.95
N LEU A 9 3.50 9.21 11.08
CA LEU A 9 4.32 9.64 9.96
C LEU A 9 5.66 8.89 10.02
N LEU A 10 5.90 8.04 9.04
CA LEU A 10 7.12 7.23 8.95
C LEU A 10 8.09 7.91 7.97
N SER A 11 9.34 8.11 8.40
CA SER A 11 10.43 8.54 7.51
C SER A 11 11.19 7.29 7.04
N ILE A 12 11.08 6.98 5.74
CA ILE A 12 11.64 5.77 5.12
C ILE A 12 12.47 6.22 3.92
N GLU A 13 13.79 6.03 3.99
CA GLU A 13 14.71 6.35 2.88
C GLU A 13 14.55 7.78 2.31
N GLY A 14 14.28 8.75 3.20
CA GLY A 14 14.09 10.15 2.82
C GLY A 14 12.68 10.50 2.31
N ARG A 15 11.73 9.55 2.33
CA ARG A 15 10.32 9.76 1.99
C ARG A 15 9.46 9.72 3.25
N GLU A 16 8.43 10.56 3.29
CA GLU A 16 7.43 10.54 4.36
C GLU A 16 6.20 9.73 3.92
N VAL A 17 5.82 8.75 4.73
CA VAL A 17 4.63 7.92 4.52
C VAL A 17 3.68 8.09 5.70
N ARG A 18 2.47 8.57 5.43
CA ARG A 18 1.43 8.79 6.44
C ARG A 18 0.54 7.57 6.58
N VAL A 19 0.58 6.91 7.73
CA VAL A 19 -0.29 5.78 8.09
C VAL A 19 -1.42 6.28 8.97
N THR A 20 -2.62 6.41 8.40
CA THR A 20 -3.83 6.75 9.17
C THR A 20 -4.43 5.51 9.82
N HIS A 21 -5.03 5.68 11.00
CA HIS A 21 -5.59 4.60 11.81
C HIS A 21 -4.56 3.48 12.10
N PRO A 22 -3.37 3.80 12.63
CA PRO A 22 -2.29 2.83 12.82
C PRO A 22 -2.73 1.64 13.69
N ASP A 23 -3.50 1.90 14.74
CA ASP A 23 -3.97 0.88 15.70
C ASP A 23 -5.17 0.05 15.20
N LYS A 24 -5.71 0.33 14.00
CA LYS A 24 -6.85 -0.42 13.46
C LYS A 24 -6.42 -1.87 13.22
N LEU A 25 -7.08 -2.80 13.89
CA LEU A 25 -6.83 -4.23 13.72
C LEU A 25 -7.22 -4.68 12.31
N TYR A 26 -6.23 -5.17 11.57
CA TYR A 26 -6.42 -5.78 10.25
C TYR A 26 -6.53 -7.30 10.35
N PHE A 27 -5.88 -7.92 11.34
CA PHE A 27 -6.02 -9.35 11.63
C PHE A 27 -6.61 -9.53 13.01
N SER A 28 -7.93 -9.41 13.10
CA SER A 28 -8.65 -9.19 14.35
C SER A 28 -9.05 -10.47 15.08
N ARG A 29 -8.97 -11.65 14.45
CA ARG A 29 -9.42 -12.90 15.08
C ARG A 29 -8.32 -13.70 15.76
N GLN A 30 -7.17 -13.86 15.09
CA GLN A 30 -6.14 -14.79 15.53
C GLN A 30 -4.93 -14.09 16.14
N THR A 31 -4.35 -13.14 15.41
CA THR A 31 -3.05 -12.56 15.75
C THR A 31 -3.14 -11.17 16.37
N GLN A 32 -4.32 -10.53 16.33
CA GLN A 32 -4.54 -9.17 16.83
C GLN A 32 -3.55 -8.14 16.24
N LEU A 33 -3.18 -8.28 14.95
CA LEU A 33 -2.22 -7.37 14.31
C LEU A 33 -2.92 -6.13 13.77
N SER A 34 -2.31 -4.97 14.06
CA SER A 34 -2.75 -3.66 13.61
C SER A 34 -2.31 -3.37 12.17
N LYS A 35 -2.85 -2.27 11.61
CA LYS A 35 -2.43 -1.76 10.30
C LYS A 35 -0.95 -1.38 10.32
N LEU A 36 -0.48 -0.78 11.40
CA LEU A 36 0.92 -0.40 11.54
C LEU A 36 1.85 -1.61 11.66
N ASP A 37 1.41 -2.69 12.30
CA ASP A 37 2.18 -3.94 12.35
C ASP A 37 2.35 -4.53 10.95
N LEU A 38 1.31 -4.48 10.12
CA LEU A 38 1.38 -4.92 8.72
C LEU A 38 2.39 -4.08 7.90
N VAL A 39 2.38 -2.75 8.09
CA VAL A 39 3.35 -1.86 7.44
C VAL A 39 4.78 -2.20 7.89
N ARG A 40 5.00 -2.35 9.20
CA ARG A 40 6.32 -2.72 9.76
C ARG A 40 6.79 -4.09 9.29
N TYR A 41 5.87 -5.03 9.10
CA TYR A 41 6.19 -6.34 8.50
C TYR A 41 6.70 -6.19 7.07
N TYR A 42 6.01 -5.44 6.20
CA TYR A 42 6.50 -5.23 4.84
C TYR A 42 7.85 -4.52 4.79
N LEU A 43 8.10 -3.57 5.69
CA LEU A 43 9.41 -2.94 5.84
C LEU A 43 10.50 -3.93 6.27
N SER A 44 10.20 -4.87 7.16
CA SER A 44 11.20 -5.85 7.64
C SER A 44 11.60 -6.87 6.56
N VAL A 45 10.72 -7.13 5.59
CA VAL A 45 10.98 -8.03 4.45
C VAL A 45 11.21 -7.30 3.13
N ALA A 46 11.33 -5.97 3.15
CA ALA A 46 11.36 -5.14 1.95
C ALA A 46 12.40 -5.59 0.90
N PRO A 47 13.66 -5.93 1.26
CA PRO A 47 14.64 -6.36 0.25
C PRO A 47 14.19 -7.57 -0.57
N GLY A 48 13.60 -8.58 0.08
CA GLY A 48 13.11 -9.78 -0.60
C GLY A 48 11.80 -9.55 -1.35
N ALA A 49 10.89 -8.78 -0.76
CA ALA A 49 9.63 -8.42 -1.40
C ALA A 49 9.85 -7.63 -2.69
N LEU A 50 10.73 -6.62 -2.66
CA LEU A 50 11.07 -5.78 -3.81
C LEU A 50 11.74 -6.58 -4.92
N ALA A 51 12.70 -7.45 -4.59
CA ALA A 51 13.34 -8.32 -5.57
C ALA A 51 12.32 -9.23 -6.31
N GLY A 52 11.24 -9.63 -5.65
CA GLY A 52 10.18 -10.44 -6.27
C GLY A 52 9.27 -9.67 -7.23
N ILE A 53 9.14 -8.34 -7.05
CA ILE A 53 8.20 -7.49 -7.80
C ILE A 53 8.91 -6.43 -8.67
N GLU A 54 10.23 -6.46 -8.74
CA GLU A 54 11.04 -5.48 -9.46
C GLU A 54 10.51 -5.23 -10.88
N ASP A 55 10.31 -3.96 -11.21
CA ASP A 55 9.81 -3.48 -12.50
C ASP A 55 8.44 -4.03 -12.95
N ARG A 56 7.61 -4.51 -12.01
CA ARG A 56 6.28 -5.04 -12.32
C ARG A 56 5.17 -4.07 -11.91
N PRO A 57 4.20 -3.76 -12.80
CA PRO A 57 2.96 -3.15 -12.38
C PRO A 57 2.20 -4.08 -11.43
N ILE A 58 1.69 -3.54 -10.33
CA ILE A 58 0.98 -4.32 -9.31
C ILE A 58 -0.50 -3.96 -9.24
N VAL A 59 -1.32 -4.98 -9.00
CA VAL A 59 -2.73 -4.83 -8.66
C VAL A 59 -2.87 -4.94 -7.14
N LEU A 60 -3.54 -3.97 -6.53
CA LEU A 60 -3.76 -3.97 -5.09
C LEU A 60 -5.05 -4.70 -4.73
N LYS A 61 -4.98 -5.71 -3.87
CA LYS A 61 -6.15 -6.26 -3.19
C LYS A 61 -6.28 -5.61 -1.82
N ARG A 62 -7.29 -4.77 -1.64
CA ARG A 62 -7.39 -3.86 -0.48
C ARG A 62 -8.49 -4.32 0.47
N PHE A 63 -8.13 -4.41 1.76
CA PHE A 63 -9.00 -4.79 2.87
C PHE A 63 -9.17 -3.61 3.83
N VAL A 64 -9.95 -2.59 3.42
CA VAL A 64 -10.05 -1.31 4.16
C VAL A 64 -10.53 -1.51 5.60
N ASN A 65 -11.35 -2.53 5.83
CA ASN A 65 -11.94 -2.90 7.12
C ASN A 65 -11.33 -4.16 7.75
N GLY A 66 -10.09 -4.51 7.37
CA GLY A 66 -9.38 -5.69 7.87
C GLY A 66 -9.63 -6.94 7.05
N ALA A 67 -8.81 -7.96 7.27
CA ALA A 67 -8.72 -9.19 6.49
C ALA A 67 -10.02 -10.03 6.54
N GLU A 68 -10.82 -9.87 7.59
CA GLU A 68 -12.14 -10.50 7.70
C GLU A 68 -13.26 -9.75 6.99
N GLY A 69 -13.00 -8.52 6.51
CA GLY A 69 -13.95 -7.70 5.76
C GLY A 69 -13.92 -7.97 4.25
N GLU A 70 -14.81 -7.28 3.53
CA GLU A 70 -14.83 -7.32 2.08
C GLU A 70 -13.57 -6.67 1.49
N ALA A 71 -12.99 -7.33 0.49
CA ALA A 71 -11.89 -6.80 -0.29
C ALA A 71 -12.37 -6.30 -1.64
N PHE A 72 -11.64 -5.32 -2.18
CA PHE A 72 -11.76 -4.94 -3.58
C PHE A 72 -10.40 -4.94 -4.27
N TYR A 73 -10.42 -5.09 -5.59
CA TYR A 73 -9.22 -5.00 -6.42
C TYR A 73 -9.10 -3.60 -7.03
N GLN A 74 -7.93 -3.01 -6.91
CA GLN A 74 -7.61 -1.72 -7.49
C GLN A 74 -6.45 -1.91 -8.47
N LYS A 75 -6.77 -1.90 -9.77
CA LYS A 75 -5.79 -2.00 -10.86
C LYS A 75 -5.17 -0.66 -11.19
N ARG A 76 -6.03 0.35 -11.36
CA ARG A 76 -5.59 1.71 -11.68
C ARG A 76 -4.91 2.36 -10.49
N ALA A 77 -3.81 3.06 -10.74
CA ALA A 77 -3.15 3.86 -9.72
C ALA A 77 -4.12 4.91 -9.13
N PRO A 78 -4.12 5.14 -7.80
CA PRO A 78 -4.89 6.23 -7.19
C PRO A 78 -4.57 7.57 -7.82
N ALA A 79 -5.58 8.43 -7.95
CA ALA A 79 -5.41 9.82 -8.34
C ALA A 79 -4.64 10.59 -7.25
N GLU A 80 -5.01 10.37 -5.99
CA GLU A 80 -4.29 10.87 -4.83
C GLU A 80 -3.21 9.87 -4.43
N ARG A 81 -1.99 10.13 -4.90
CA ARG A 81 -0.79 9.37 -4.56
C ARG A 81 0.41 10.30 -4.37
N PRO A 82 1.44 9.89 -3.60
CA PRO A 82 2.66 10.65 -3.51
C PRO A 82 3.32 10.80 -4.89
N PRO A 83 3.92 11.97 -5.20
CA PRO A 83 4.52 12.22 -6.51
C PRO A 83 5.74 11.33 -6.80
N TRP A 84 6.35 10.76 -5.76
CA TRP A 84 7.49 9.86 -5.87
C TRP A 84 7.11 8.42 -6.21
N LEU A 85 5.83 8.07 -6.19
CA LEU A 85 5.37 6.74 -6.51
C LEU A 85 5.26 6.57 -8.02
N ARG A 86 6.07 5.67 -8.58
CA ARG A 86 6.11 5.43 -10.02
C ARG A 86 4.83 4.78 -10.53
N THR A 87 4.41 5.19 -11.72
CA THR A 87 3.37 4.52 -12.50
C THR A 87 3.86 4.19 -13.90
N VAL A 88 3.24 3.18 -14.50
CA VAL A 88 3.44 2.82 -15.91
C VAL A 88 2.10 2.73 -16.61
N THR A 89 2.08 3.09 -17.89
CA THR A 89 0.88 2.99 -18.73
C THR A 89 0.84 1.64 -19.42
N LEU A 90 -0.17 0.84 -19.10
CA LEU A 90 -0.46 -0.41 -19.79
C LEU A 90 -1.42 -0.16 -20.95
N SER A 91 -1.15 -0.83 -22.07
CA SER A 91 -2.05 -0.88 -23.23
C SER A 91 -2.67 -2.26 -23.33
N PHE A 92 -4.00 -2.31 -23.44
CA PHE A 92 -4.74 -3.56 -23.55
C PHE A 92 -5.08 -3.88 -25.02
N PRO A 93 -5.33 -5.16 -25.36
CA PRO A 93 -5.75 -5.54 -26.72
C PRO A 93 -7.01 -4.81 -27.23
N SER A 94 -7.83 -4.29 -26.31
CA SER A 94 -9.00 -3.47 -26.63
C SER A 94 -8.68 -2.04 -27.11
N GLY A 95 -7.41 -1.63 -27.14
CA GLY A 95 -6.97 -0.25 -27.42
C GLY A 95 -7.10 0.70 -26.22
N ARG A 96 -7.66 0.24 -25.10
CA ARG A 96 -7.73 1.02 -23.85
C ARG A 96 -6.38 1.04 -23.14
N THR A 97 -6.15 2.08 -22.35
CA THR A 97 -5.00 2.19 -21.45
C THR A 97 -5.40 2.29 -19.98
N ALA A 98 -4.45 1.97 -19.10
CA ALA A 98 -4.53 2.22 -17.66
C ALA A 98 -3.15 2.56 -17.10
N GLU A 99 -3.09 3.49 -16.16
CA GLU A 99 -1.91 3.66 -15.32
C GLU A 99 -1.97 2.70 -14.13
N GLU A 100 -0.91 1.94 -13.89
CA GLU A 100 -0.77 1.04 -12.75
C GLU A 100 0.49 1.40 -11.95
N VAL A 101 0.47 1.10 -10.65
CA VAL A 101 1.58 1.41 -9.74
C VAL A 101 2.71 0.43 -9.95
N VAL A 102 3.95 0.92 -9.87
CA VAL A 102 5.16 0.10 -9.70
C VAL A 102 5.80 0.47 -8.37
N VAL A 103 6.20 -0.53 -7.59
CA VAL A 103 6.79 -0.34 -6.27
C VAL A 103 8.28 -0.64 -6.35
N ASP A 104 9.07 0.42 -6.28
CA ASP A 104 10.54 0.39 -6.35
C ASP A 104 11.21 0.39 -4.95
N ASP A 105 10.42 0.89 -4.01
CA ASP A 105 10.72 1.36 -2.67
C ASP A 105 10.38 0.52 -1.44
N ALA A 106 11.18 0.58 -0.37
CA ALA A 106 10.64 0.32 0.96
C ALA A 106 9.50 1.31 1.32
N ALA A 107 9.62 2.58 0.93
CA ALA A 107 8.56 3.58 1.16
C ALA A 107 7.32 3.29 0.30
N GLY A 108 7.51 2.87 -0.96
CA GLY A 108 6.43 2.39 -1.83
C GLY A 108 5.70 1.15 -1.29
N LEU A 109 6.40 0.22 -0.62
CA LEU A 109 5.77 -0.91 0.06
C LEU A 109 4.96 -0.51 1.30
N ALA A 110 5.42 0.51 2.03
CA ALA A 110 4.75 0.99 3.23
C ALA A 110 3.48 1.83 2.95
N TRP A 111 3.36 2.37 1.74
CA TRP A 111 2.26 3.22 1.28
C TRP A 111 1.05 2.42 0.81
#